data_AF-A0A1F8N651-F1
#
_entry.id   AF-A0A1F8N651-F1
#
_cell.length_a   1.000
_cell.length_b   1.000
_cell.length_c   1.000
_cell.angle_alpha   90.00
_cell.angle_beta   90.00
_cell.angle_gamma   90.00
#
_symmetry.space_group_name_H-M   'P 1'
#
loop_
_entity.id
_entity.type
_entity.pdbx_description
1 polymer ?
#
loop_
_entity_poly.entity_id
_entity_poly.type
_entity_poly.pdbx_seq_one_letter_code
_entity_poly.pdbx_strand_id
1 'polypeptide(L)'
;MSHNWGPRYIVPSEVLKKYSGSVLLREEFDEELLAKELKELGLAGPILRVVNPWYYRPKNTGTWIKIGESMDKQANFPVRWDTTALANGQYEVLGLMHVFVRQNGDEVAIARENVVEVTVAN
;
A
#
# COMPACT_ATOMS: atom_id res chain seq x y z
N MET A 1 18.26 17.33 17.74
CA MET A 1 17.86 17.38 16.31
C MET A 1 16.71 16.41 16.13
N SER A 2 15.49 16.91 15.89
CA SER A 2 14.32 16.07 15.68
C SER A 2 14.51 15.32 14.37
N HIS A 3 14.71 14.00 14.45
CA HIS A 3 14.75 13.16 13.27
C HIS A 3 13.33 13.14 12.70
N ASN A 4 13.15 13.86 11.60
CA ASN A 4 11.88 13.99 10.93
C ASN A 4 11.61 12.66 10.20
N TRP A 5 10.98 11.71 10.88
CA TRP A 5 10.52 10.42 10.35
C TRP A 5 9.25 10.59 9.52
N GLY A 6 9.25 11.55 8.59
CA GLY A 6 8.13 11.78 7.69
C GLY A 6 8.06 10.69 6.61
N PRO A 7 6.85 10.28 6.19
CA PRO A 7 6.67 9.30 5.11
C PRO A 7 7.28 9.83 3.81
N ARG A 8 8.29 9.12 3.29
CA ARG A 8 8.80 9.37 1.93
C ARG A 8 7.86 8.70 0.94
N TYR A 9 6.96 9.49 0.39
CA TYR A 9 6.10 9.09 -0.72
C TYR A 9 6.94 9.02 -2.00
N ILE A 10 7.40 7.83 -2.37
CA ILE A 10 7.87 7.57 -3.74
C ILE A 10 6.64 7.17 -4.54
N VAL A 11 6.14 8.12 -5.34
CA VAL A 11 5.07 7.90 -6.30
C VAL A 11 5.57 8.38 -7.66
N PRO A 12 5.55 7.51 -8.67
CA PRO A 12 5.24 7.98 -10.00
C PRO A 12 4.25 7.03 -10.67
N SER A 13 2.99 7.39 -10.67
CA SER A 13 2.15 7.20 -11.86
C SER A 13 1.02 8.23 -11.77
N GLU A 14 0.62 8.77 -12.91
CA GLU A 14 -0.59 9.59 -13.00
C GLU A 14 -1.78 8.68 -12.62
N VAL A 15 -2.12 8.66 -11.33
CA VAL A 15 -3.28 7.93 -10.83
C VAL A 15 -4.48 8.51 -11.56
N LEU A 16 -5.13 7.70 -12.41
CA LEU A 16 -6.45 8.02 -12.91
C LEU A 16 -7.33 8.35 -11.70
N LYS A 17 -7.65 9.62 -11.49
CA LYS A 17 -8.41 10.08 -10.30
C LYS A 17 -9.89 9.77 -10.39
N LYS A 18 -10.33 9.01 -11.41
CA LYS A 18 -11.72 8.66 -11.66
C LYS A 18 -11.84 7.18 -11.98
N TYR A 19 -12.63 6.47 -11.18
CA TYR A 19 -12.83 5.03 -11.23
C TYR A 19 -14.30 4.67 -11.39
N SER A 20 -14.56 3.54 -12.05
CA SER A 20 -15.90 3.02 -12.32
C SER A 20 -15.81 1.51 -12.58
N GLY A 21 -16.82 0.77 -12.15
CA GLY A 21 -16.88 -0.68 -12.36
C GLY A 21 -15.78 -1.46 -11.63
N SER A 22 -15.01 -2.23 -12.38
CA SER A 22 -13.97 -3.11 -11.83
C SER A 22 -12.58 -2.49 -12.01
N VAL A 23 -11.98 -2.02 -10.92
CA VAL A 23 -10.64 -1.43 -10.89
C VAL A 23 -9.62 -2.48 -10.44
N LEU A 24 -8.44 -2.48 -11.07
CA LEU A 24 -7.31 -3.30 -10.62
C LEU A 24 -6.27 -2.41 -9.93
N LEU A 25 -6.14 -2.57 -8.62
CA LEU A 25 -5.14 -1.89 -7.80
C LEU A 25 -3.81 -2.62 -7.88
N ARG A 26 -2.72 -1.87 -7.98
CA ARG A 26 -1.34 -2.35 -8.04
C ARG A 26 -0.43 -1.35 -7.36
N GLU A 27 0.65 -1.85 -6.78
CA GLU A 27 1.71 -1.02 -6.21
C GLU A 27 3.07 -1.56 -6.64
N GLU A 28 3.91 -0.66 -7.14
CA GLU A 28 5.28 -1.00 -7.50
C GLU A 28 6.12 -1.27 -6.26
N PHE A 29 7.00 -2.26 -6.37
CA PHE A 29 7.88 -2.69 -5.29
C PHE A 29 9.33 -2.36 -5.62
N ASP A 30 9.82 -1.25 -5.07
CA ASP A 30 11.22 -0.86 -5.20
C ASP A 30 12.07 -1.61 -4.16
N GLU A 31 12.66 -2.72 -4.59
CA GLU A 31 13.53 -3.55 -3.76
C GLU A 31 14.81 -2.83 -3.32
N GLU A 32 15.35 -1.95 -4.17
CA GLU A 32 16.58 -1.23 -3.88
C GLU A 32 16.36 -0.18 -2.80
N LEU A 33 15.25 0.56 -2.91
CA LEU A 33 14.81 1.47 -1.87
C LEU A 33 14.56 0.72 -0.56
N LEU A 34 13.78 -0.35 -0.61
CA LEU A 34 13.45 -1.13 0.59
C LEU A 34 14.72 -1.65 1.27
N ALA A 35 15.70 -2.13 0.52
CA ALA A 35 16.97 -2.59 1.07
C ALA A 35 17.74 -1.46 1.77
N LYS A 36 17.70 -0.23 1.24
CA LYS A 36 18.30 0.96 1.87
C LYS A 36 17.58 1.29 3.18
N GLU A 37 16.25 1.32 3.17
CA GLU A 37 15.43 1.63 4.34
C GLU A 37 15.60 0.57 5.44
N LEU A 38 15.56 -0.72 5.09
CA LEU A 38 15.82 -1.82 6.02
C LEU A 38 17.20 -1.72 6.67
N LYS A 39 18.23 -1.35 5.89
CA LYS A 39 19.58 -1.13 6.42
C LYS A 39 19.64 0.05 7.39
N GLU A 40 18.97 1.16 7.07
CA GLU A 40 18.88 2.33 7.96
C GLU A 40 18.14 2.00 9.27
N LEU A 41 17.17 1.09 9.22
CA LEU A 41 16.45 0.58 10.39
C LEU A 41 17.21 -0.50 11.19
N GLY A 42 18.40 -0.92 10.73
CA GLY A 42 19.16 -2.01 11.35
C GLY A 42 18.57 -3.40 11.12
N LEU A 43 17.64 -3.54 10.19
CA LEU A 43 16.96 -4.77 9.81
C LEU A 43 17.66 -5.40 8.59
N ALA A 44 18.84 -5.98 8.80
CA ALA A 44 19.70 -6.47 7.72
C ALA A 44 19.44 -7.93 7.30
N GLY A 45 18.44 -8.59 7.88
CA GLY A 45 18.16 -9.99 7.57
C GLY A 45 17.34 -10.19 6.28
N PRO A 46 17.10 -11.46 5.90
CA PRO A 46 16.37 -11.77 4.67
C PRO A 46 14.88 -11.42 4.80
N ILE A 47 14.31 -10.90 3.71
CA ILE A 47 12.86 -10.73 3.57
C ILE A 47 12.22 -12.12 3.44
N LEU A 48 11.27 -12.41 4.33
CA LEU A 48 10.54 -13.68 4.36
C LEU A 48 9.32 -13.66 3.45
N ARG A 49 8.55 -12.57 3.50
CA ARG A 49 7.38 -12.35 2.65
C ARG A 49 6.99 -10.87 2.62
N VAL A 50 6.25 -10.50 1.59
CA VAL A 50 5.64 -9.18 1.43
C VAL A 50 4.16 -9.36 1.16
N VAL A 51 3.33 -8.62 1.89
CA VAL A 51 1.87 -8.67 1.76
C VAL A 51 1.38 -7.23 1.60
N ASN A 52 0.58 -6.95 0.57
CA ASN A 52 -0.04 -5.65 0.39
C ASN A 52 -1.57 -5.73 0.52
N PRO A 53 -2.12 -5.51 1.71
CA PRO A 53 -3.55 -5.25 1.90
C PRO A 53 -3.96 -3.87 1.42
N TRP A 54 -5.12 -3.83 0.78
CA TRP A 54 -5.75 -2.62 0.27
C TRP A 54 -7.05 -2.33 0.99
N TYR A 55 -7.31 -1.05 1.23
CA TYR A 55 -8.52 -0.57 1.89
C TYR A 55 -9.08 0.65 1.16
N TYR A 56 -10.36 0.92 1.37
CA TYR A 56 -10.98 2.17 0.95
C TYR A 56 -11.85 2.75 2.05
N ARG A 57 -12.15 4.04 1.93
CA ARG A 57 -13.20 4.71 2.72
C ARG A 57 -13.74 5.91 1.94
N PRO A 58 -15.00 6.33 2.17
CA PRO A 58 -15.43 7.66 1.75
C PRO A 58 -14.50 8.71 2.37
N LYS A 59 -14.15 9.75 1.60
CA LYS A 59 -13.19 10.76 2.04
C LYS A 59 -13.59 11.38 3.38
N ASN A 60 -12.61 11.56 4.28
CA ASN A 60 -12.78 12.15 5.62
C ASN A 60 -13.67 11.34 6.58
N THR A 61 -13.83 10.03 6.36
CA THR A 61 -14.51 9.13 7.30
C THR A 61 -13.51 8.34 8.15
N GLY A 62 -13.97 7.78 9.28
CA GLY A 62 -13.08 7.12 10.24
C GLY A 62 -12.74 5.66 9.92
N THR A 63 -13.56 4.97 9.13
CA THR A 63 -13.50 3.51 9.01
C THR A 63 -12.95 3.08 7.66
N TRP A 64 -11.85 2.33 7.68
CA TRP A 64 -11.28 1.66 6.50
C TRP A 64 -11.99 0.33 6.24
N ILE A 65 -12.41 0.10 5.01
CA ILE A 65 -13.04 -1.13 4.55
C ILE A 65 -12.01 -1.88 3.70
N LYS A 66 -11.71 -3.13 4.07
CA LYS A 66 -10.75 -3.96 3.33
C LYS A 66 -11.31 -4.31 1.95
N ILE A 67 -10.51 -4.09 0.91
CA ILE A 67 -10.78 -4.51 -0.46
C ILE A 67 -10.29 -5.94 -0.65
N GLY A 68 -9.04 -6.19 -0.25
CA GLY A 68 -8.36 -7.46 -0.44
C GLY A 68 -6.88 -7.32 -0.10
N GLU A 69 -6.09 -8.34 -0.37
CA GLU A 69 -4.64 -8.30 -0.20
C GLU A 69 -3.96 -9.19 -1.24
N SER A 70 -2.69 -8.93 -1.50
CA SER A 70 -1.89 -9.73 -2.42
C SER A 70 -0.47 -9.93 -1.92
N MET A 71 0.10 -11.09 -2.24
CA MET A 71 1.51 -11.43 -2.05
C MET A 71 2.24 -11.59 -3.39
N ASP A 72 1.54 -11.43 -4.51
CA ASP A 72 2.11 -11.62 -5.84
C ASP A 72 2.92 -10.39 -6.25
N LYS A 73 4.19 -10.40 -5.84
CA LYS A 73 5.17 -9.37 -6.16
C LYS A 73 5.40 -9.26 -7.68
N GLN A 74 5.36 -10.36 -8.44
CA GLN A 74 5.62 -10.34 -9.89
C GLN A 74 4.53 -9.59 -10.66
N ALA A 75 3.31 -9.61 -10.15
CA ALA A 75 2.18 -8.88 -10.72
C ALA A 75 1.92 -7.51 -10.05
N ASN A 76 2.87 -6.98 -9.26
CA ASN A 76 2.75 -5.73 -8.50
C ASN A 76 1.57 -5.73 -7.50
N PHE A 77 1.43 -6.84 -6.76
CA PHE A 77 0.45 -7.03 -5.71
C PHE A 77 -1.00 -6.70 -6.12
N PRO A 78 -1.53 -7.38 -7.16
CA PRO A 78 -2.81 -7.03 -7.76
C PRO A 78 -3.97 -7.31 -6.79
N VAL A 79 -4.86 -6.34 -6.62
CA VAL A 79 -6.15 -6.53 -5.94
C VAL A 79 -7.26 -5.90 -6.77
N ARG A 80 -8.32 -6.67 -7.02
CA ARG A 80 -9.51 -6.19 -7.73
C ARG A 80 -10.43 -5.47 -6.76
N TRP A 81 -10.81 -4.25 -7.10
CA TRP A 81 -11.82 -3.46 -6.40
C TRP A 81 -13.05 -3.28 -7.28
N ASP A 82 -14.17 -3.84 -6.86
CA ASP A 82 -15.47 -3.61 -7.51
C ASP A 82 -16.12 -2.37 -6.89
N THR A 83 -16.21 -1.29 -7.66
CA THR A 83 -16.81 -0.02 -7.22
C THR A 83 -18.30 0.07 -7.53
N THR A 84 -18.90 -0.89 -8.24
CA THR A 84 -20.28 -0.78 -8.77
C THR A 84 -21.34 -0.55 -7.68
N ALA A 85 -21.12 -1.09 -6.49
CA ALA A 85 -22.03 -0.94 -5.34
C ALA A 85 -21.76 0.32 -4.50
N LEU A 86 -20.73 1.11 -4.84
CA LEU A 86 -20.38 2.34 -4.12
C LEU A 86 -21.15 3.54 -4.67
N ALA A 87 -21.48 4.46 -3.77
CA ALA A 87 -22.04 5.74 -4.17
C ALA A 87 -21.01 6.57 -4.95
N ASN A 88 -21.47 7.38 -5.89
CA ASN A 88 -20.59 8.30 -6.60
C ASN A 88 -20.06 9.36 -5.62
N GLY A 89 -18.75 9.64 -5.66
CA GLY A 89 -18.13 10.56 -4.70
C GLY A 89 -16.62 10.44 -4.58
N GLN A 90 -16.06 11.13 -3.58
CA GLN A 90 -14.63 11.09 -3.24
C GLN A 90 -14.35 9.99 -2.23
N TYR A 91 -13.31 9.21 -2.51
CA TYR A 91 -12.82 8.12 -1.68
C TYR A 91 -11.33 8.27 -1.45
N GLU A 92 -10.86 7.72 -0.33
CA GLU A 92 -9.45 7.47 -0.09
C GLU A 92 -9.20 5.98 -0.25
N VAL A 93 -8.12 5.61 -0.92
CA VAL A 93 -7.64 4.24 -1.08
C VAL A 93 -6.29 4.13 -0.39
N LEU A 94 -6.14 3.14 0.47
CA LEU A 94 -4.96 2.87 1.27
C LEU A 94 -4.33 1.56 0.81
N GLY A 95 -3.06 1.59 0.41
CA GLY A 95 -2.17 0.43 0.38
C GLY A 95 -1.32 0.41 1.64
N LEU A 96 -1.30 -0.73 2.34
CA LEU A 96 -0.55 -0.89 3.60
C LEU A 96 0.41 -2.07 3.48
N MET A 97 1.50 -1.87 2.77
CA MET A 97 2.45 -2.93 2.45
C MET A 97 3.24 -3.38 3.69
N HIS A 98 3.07 -4.64 4.06
CA HIS A 98 3.80 -5.30 5.13
C HIS A 98 5.00 -6.08 4.58
N VAL A 99 6.20 -5.77 5.07
CA VAL A 99 7.42 -6.54 4.79
C VAL A 99 7.83 -7.26 6.06
N PHE A 100 7.96 -8.57 5.98
CA PHE A 100 8.40 -9.42 7.08
C PHE A 100 9.85 -9.81 6.86
N VAL A 101 10.70 -9.50 7.84
CA VAL A 101 12.15 -9.71 7.79
C VAL A 101 12.57 -10.60 8.95
N ARG A 102 13.48 -11.54 8.70
CA ARG A 102 14.07 -12.34 9.79
C ARG A 102 15.19 -11.56 10.46
N GLN A 103 15.10 -11.28 11.75
CA GLN A 103 16.13 -10.59 12.51
C GLN A 103 16.48 -11.40 13.77
N ASN A 104 17.73 -11.79 13.94
CA ASN A 104 18.22 -12.52 15.13
C ASN A 104 17.44 -13.80 15.50
N GLY A 105 16.81 -14.44 14.51
CA GLY A 105 15.97 -15.63 14.72
C GLY A 105 14.47 -15.33 14.84
N ASP A 106 14.09 -14.08 15.07
CA ASP A 106 12.71 -13.62 15.15
C ASP A 106 12.22 -13.05 13.82
N GLU A 107 10.90 -12.96 13.66
CA GLU A 107 10.26 -12.27 12.55
C GLU A 107 9.86 -10.85 12.98
N VAL A 108 10.34 -9.86 12.23
CA VAL A 108 9.99 -8.44 12.41
C VAL A 108 9.18 -7.99 11.21
N ALA A 109 8.05 -7.32 11.46
CA ALA A 109 7.23 -6.72 10.42
C ALA A 109 7.46 -5.21 10.38
N ILE A 110 7.66 -4.67 9.18
CA ILE A 110 7.57 -3.23 8.90
C ILE A 110 6.40 -2.97 7.95
N ALA A 111 5.80 -1.79 8.06
CA ALA A 111 4.67 -1.40 7.23
C ALA A 111 4.99 -0.09 6.50
N ARG A 112 4.66 -0.04 5.20
CA ARG A 112 4.64 1.19 4.40
C ARG A 112 3.20 1.52 4.06
N GLU A 113 2.81 2.74 4.39
CA GLU A 113 1.48 3.28 4.10
C GLU A 113 1.51 4.17 2.85
N ASN A 114 0.52 4.02 1.98
CA ASN A 114 0.27 4.91 0.86
C ASN A 114 -1.24 5.17 0.73
N VAL A 115 -1.65 6.45 0.82
CA VAL A 115 -3.04 6.87 0.70
C VAL A 115 -3.20 7.77 -0.51
N VAL A 116 -4.15 7.43 -1.39
CA VAL A 116 -4.48 8.22 -2.57
C VAL A 116 -5.96 8.58 -2.58
N GLU A 117 -6.26 9.80 -3.03
CA GLU A 117 -7.64 10.25 -3.22
C GLU A 117 -8.11 9.91 -4.64
N VAL A 118 -9.32 9.35 -4.75
CA VAL A 118 -9.92 8.92 -6.01
C VAL A 118 -11.41 9.31 -6.05
N THR A 119 -11.92 9.52 -7.26
CA THR A 119 -13.34 9.77 -7.51
C THR A 119 -13.99 8.49 -8.02
N VAL A 120 -15.02 7.98 -7.36
CA VAL A 120 -15.87 6.92 -7.91
C VAL A 120 -17.03 7.56 -8.68
N ALA A 121 -17.23 7.11 -9.92
CA ALA A 121 -18.30 7.56 -10.81
C ALA A 121 -18.81 6.38 -11.65
N ASN A 122 -19.74 5.62 -11.08
CA ASN A 122 -20.54 4.60 -11.75
C ASN A 122 -21.70 5.22 -12.54
#